data_AF-A0A1S8M2G6-F1
#
_entry.id   AF-A0A1S8M2G6-F1
#
_cell.length_a   1.000
_cell.length_b   1.000
_cell.length_c   1.000
_cell.angle_alpha   90.00
_cell.angle_beta   90.00
_cell.angle_gamma   90.00
#
_symmetry.space_group_name_H-M   'P 1'
#
loop_
_entity.id
_entity.type
_entity.pdbx_description
1 polymer ?
#
loop_
_entity_poly.entity_id
_entity_poly.type
_entity_poly.pdbx_seq_one_letter_code
_entity_poly.pdbx_strand_id
1 'polypeptide(L)'
;MEYEKLCGVYHGGSRRQNVALTQEDIARELGVDVRTIQRLKKLQTLSPELQQLIEDGTVKYTTALNVWGKLSYTEQLQLIEELGQEKIKQMTQKKTQQYIDEKNLRARM
;
A
#
# COMPACT_ATOMS: atom_id res chain seq x y z
N MET A 1 -4.26 -10.01 1.55
CA MET A 1 -4.26 -11.15 0.60
C MET A 1 -5.22 -12.29 1.01
N GLU A 2 -6.15 -12.08 1.94
CA GLU A 2 -6.97 -13.17 2.50
C GLU A 2 -8.31 -13.40 1.78
N TYR A 3 -8.94 -12.38 1.21
CA TYR A 3 -10.29 -12.50 0.60
C TYR A 3 -10.31 -13.38 -0.67
N GLU A 4 -9.28 -13.28 -1.51
CA GLU A 4 -9.16 -14.06 -2.77
C GLU A 4 -9.06 -15.58 -2.53
N LYS A 5 -8.63 -16.02 -1.33
CA LYS A 5 -8.60 -17.44 -0.96
C LYS A 5 -9.94 -17.94 -0.44
N LEU A 6 -10.77 -17.07 0.12
CA LEU A 6 -12.02 -17.44 0.79
C LEU A 6 -13.13 -17.78 -0.21
N CYS A 7 -13.15 -17.16 -1.38
CA CYS A 7 -14.17 -17.40 -2.40
C CYS A 7 -13.98 -18.70 -3.22
N GLY A 8 -12.92 -19.47 -2.95
CA GLY A 8 -12.56 -20.66 -3.73
C GLY A 8 -13.25 -21.97 -3.33
N VAL A 9 -14.26 -21.97 -2.43
CA VAL A 9 -14.84 -23.21 -1.91
C VAL A 9 -16.37 -23.15 -1.85
N TYR A 10 -17.00 -24.26 -2.33
CA TYR A 10 -18.41 -24.71 -2.33
C TYR A 10 -19.18 -24.50 -3.66
N HIS A 11 -19.71 -25.52 -4.38
CA HIS A 11 -19.98 -26.94 -4.12
C HIS A 11 -19.99 -27.77 -5.43
N GLY A 12 -19.60 -29.04 -5.34
CA GLY A 12 -20.17 -30.18 -6.07
C GLY A 12 -20.32 -30.09 -7.60
N GLY A 13 -19.29 -30.51 -8.34
CA GLY A 13 -19.45 -30.85 -9.76
C GLY A 13 -18.17 -30.71 -10.55
N SER A 14 -17.70 -31.82 -11.14
CA SER A 14 -16.52 -31.90 -11.99
C SER A 14 -16.52 -30.91 -13.16
N ARG A 15 -15.88 -29.76 -12.97
CA ARG A 15 -15.11 -29.02 -13.98
C ARG A 15 -14.27 -28.00 -13.24
N ARG A 16 -12.95 -28.25 -13.15
CA ARG A 16 -11.96 -27.28 -12.64
C ARG A 16 -11.91 -26.10 -13.60
N GLN A 17 -12.86 -25.18 -13.53
CA GLN A 17 -12.64 -23.81 -13.94
C GLN A 17 -11.98 -23.14 -12.74
N ASN A 18 -10.68 -22.88 -12.85
CA ASN A 18 -9.99 -21.92 -11.99
C ASN A 18 -10.59 -20.53 -12.26
N VAL A 19 -11.81 -20.28 -11.79
CA VAL A 19 -12.34 -18.91 -11.70
C VAL A 19 -11.73 -18.34 -10.43
N ALA A 20 -10.44 -18.02 -10.49
CA ALA A 20 -9.86 -17.13 -9.50
C ALA A 20 -10.63 -15.82 -9.62
N LEU A 21 -11.39 -15.45 -8.59
CA LEU A 21 -12.12 -14.19 -8.57
C LEU A 21 -11.14 -13.06 -8.86
N THR A 22 -11.41 -12.29 -9.91
CA THR A 22 -10.57 -11.15 -10.28
C THR A 22 -10.88 -9.97 -9.38
N GLN A 23 -10.01 -8.96 -9.35
CA GLN A 23 -10.28 -7.73 -8.60
C GLN A 23 -11.53 -7.03 -9.13
N GLU A 24 -11.77 -7.15 -10.43
CA GLU A 24 -12.96 -6.67 -11.14
C GLU A 24 -14.24 -7.34 -10.65
N ASP A 25 -14.20 -8.66 -10.40
CA ASP A 25 -15.34 -9.41 -9.88
C ASP A 25 -15.64 -9.02 -8.43
N ILE A 26 -14.60 -8.92 -7.58
CA ILE A 26 -14.73 -8.48 -6.18
C ILE A 26 -15.30 -7.06 -6.10
N ALA A 27 -14.78 -6.16 -6.93
CA ALA A 27 -15.24 -4.77 -6.97
C ALA A 27 -16.71 -4.67 -7.42
N ARG A 28 -17.11 -5.47 -8.40
CA ARG A 28 -18.50 -5.56 -8.87
C ARG A 28 -19.45 -6.07 -7.79
N GLU A 29 -19.05 -7.12 -7.06
CA GLU A 29 -19.84 -7.68 -5.97
C GLU A 29 -19.99 -6.71 -4.79
N LEU A 30 -18.92 -5.99 -4.45
CA LEU A 30 -18.94 -4.98 -3.39
C LEU A 30 -19.54 -3.63 -3.83
N GLY A 31 -19.86 -3.46 -5.12
CA GLY A 31 -20.38 -2.20 -5.66
C GLY A 31 -19.39 -1.04 -5.58
N VAL A 32 -18.08 -1.32 -5.62
CA VAL A 32 -17.01 -0.31 -5.52
C VAL A 32 -16.16 -0.29 -6.80
N ASP A 33 -15.40 0.78 -6.98
CA ASP A 33 -14.42 0.84 -8.06
C ASP A 33 -13.24 -0.12 -7.78
N VAL A 34 -12.71 -0.77 -8.82
CA VAL A 34 -11.54 -1.67 -8.71
C VAL A 34 -10.34 -0.98 -8.06
N ARG A 35 -10.17 0.33 -8.29
CA ARG A 35 -9.10 1.14 -7.68
C ARG A 35 -9.25 1.25 -6.17
N THR A 36 -10.48 1.15 -5.64
CA THR A 36 -10.72 1.10 -4.19
C THR A 36 -10.12 -0.17 -3.59
N ILE A 37 -10.34 -1.33 -4.22
CA ILE A 37 -9.75 -2.61 -3.79
C ILE A 37 -8.22 -2.55 -3.88
N GLN A 38 -7.67 -1.98 -4.96
CA GLN A 38 -6.23 -1.82 -5.11
C GLN A 38 -5.62 -0.89 -4.04
N ARG A 39 -6.31 0.20 -3.69
CA ARG A 39 -5.88 1.12 -2.63
C ARG A 39 -5.93 0.46 -1.26
N LEU A 40 -7.00 -0.28 -0.95
CA LEU A 40 -7.13 -1.03 0.30
C LEU A 40 -6.05 -2.11 0.44
N LYS A 41 -5.71 -2.81 -0.65
CA LYS A 41 -4.58 -3.76 -0.64
C LYS A 41 -3.25 -3.08 -0.36
N LYS A 42 -3.00 -1.90 -0.93
CA LYS A 42 -1.78 -1.13 -0.68
C LYS A 42 -1.73 -0.50 0.71
N LEU A 43 -2.87 -0.28 1.36
CA LEU A 43 -2.88 0.16 2.76
C LEU A 43 -2.33 -0.92 3.69
N GLN A 44 -2.60 -2.19 3.41
CA GLN A 44 -2.08 -3.31 4.21
C GLN A 44 -0.55 -3.44 4.17
N THR A 45 0.14 -2.73 3.25
CA THR A 45 1.60 -2.75 3.15
C THR A 45 2.27 -1.58 3.87
N LEU A 46 1.50 -0.69 4.50
CA LEU A 46 2.02 0.46 5.26
C LEU A 46 2.24 0.08 6.72
N SER A 47 3.34 0.53 7.33
CA SER A 47 3.59 0.31 8.75
C SER A 47 2.55 1.01 9.66
N PRO A 48 2.26 0.50 10.86
CA PRO A 48 1.37 1.16 11.82
C PRO A 48 1.73 2.63 12.09
N GLU A 49 3.02 2.94 12.17
CA GLU A 49 3.56 4.28 12.40
C GLU A 49 3.25 5.19 11.21
N LEU A 50 3.42 4.69 9.98
CA LEU A 50 3.05 5.44 8.79
C LEU A 50 1.53 5.64 8.70
N GLN A 51 0.74 4.65 9.12
CA GLN A 51 -0.73 4.79 9.20
C GLN A 51 -1.12 5.88 10.20
N GLN A 52 -0.48 5.92 11.37
CA GLN A 52 -0.70 6.97 12.36
C GLN A 52 -0.34 8.36 11.80
N LEU A 53 0.77 8.49 11.06
CA LEU A 53 1.12 9.75 10.39
C LEU A 53 0.09 10.20 9.34
N ILE A 54 -0.64 9.26 8.74
CA ILE A 54 -1.74 9.58 7.82
C ILE A 54 -2.96 10.06 8.60
N GLU A 55 -3.32 9.36 9.68
CA GLU A 55 -4.45 9.70 10.56
C GLU A 55 -4.27 11.08 11.20
N ASP A 56 -3.05 11.39 11.65
CA ASP A 56 -2.68 12.70 12.21
C ASP A 56 -2.63 13.82 11.14
N GLY A 57 -2.80 13.48 9.87
CA GLY A 57 -2.74 14.42 8.74
C GLY A 57 -1.33 14.89 8.39
N THR A 58 -0.30 14.33 9.02
CA THR A 58 1.12 14.64 8.75
C THR A 58 1.53 14.20 7.35
N VAL A 59 1.05 13.03 6.91
CA VAL A 59 1.28 12.50 5.56
C VAL A 59 -0.03 12.34 4.83
N LYS A 60 -0.15 12.95 3.65
CA LYS A 60 -1.33 12.71 2.80
C LYS A 60 -1.40 11.25 2.39
N TYR A 61 -2.59 10.67 2.44
CA TYR A 61 -2.89 9.31 2.00
C TYR A 61 -2.28 8.96 0.62
N THR A 62 -2.42 9.86 -0.35
CA THR A 62 -1.87 9.66 -1.71
C THR A 62 -0.35 9.64 -1.73
N THR A 63 0.31 10.44 -0.89
CA THR A 63 1.77 10.43 -0.73
C THR A 63 2.22 9.13 -0.10
N ALA A 64 1.56 8.68 0.97
CA ALA A 64 1.85 7.40 1.60
C ALA A 64 1.75 6.26 0.60
N LEU A 65 0.67 6.16 -0.17
CA LEU A 65 0.51 5.08 -1.15
C LEU A 65 1.51 5.13 -2.32
N ASN A 66 1.76 6.32 -2.89
CA ASN A 66 2.50 6.45 -4.14
C ASN A 66 4.01 6.50 -3.95
N VAL A 67 4.48 6.84 -2.75
CA VAL A 67 5.90 7.02 -2.46
C VAL A 67 6.34 6.03 -1.39
N TRP A 68 5.74 6.08 -0.21
CA TRP A 68 6.14 5.25 0.92
C TRP A 68 5.75 3.79 0.74
N GLY A 69 4.60 3.50 0.14
CA GLY A 69 4.13 2.14 -0.15
C GLY A 69 4.97 1.40 -1.21
N LYS A 70 5.97 2.04 -1.81
CA LYS A 70 6.98 1.38 -2.66
C LYS A 70 8.17 0.83 -1.85
N LEU A 71 8.31 1.26 -0.60
CA LEU A 71 9.36 0.82 0.32
C LEU A 71 8.90 -0.42 1.08
N SER A 72 9.84 -1.27 1.45
CA SER A 72 9.61 -2.33 2.43
C SER A 72 9.24 -1.75 3.80
N TYR A 73 8.61 -2.55 4.65
CA TYR A 73 8.21 -2.16 6.00
C TYR A 73 9.38 -1.55 6.80
N THR A 74 10.54 -2.20 6.78
CA THR A 74 11.75 -1.77 7.49
C THR A 74 12.29 -0.43 6.97
N GLU A 75 12.25 -0.22 5.65
CA GLU A 75 12.68 1.04 5.04
C GLU A 75 11.72 2.18 5.38
N GLN A 76 10.42 1.91 5.49
CA GLN A 76 9.44 2.88 5.95
C GLN A 76 9.78 3.36 7.37
N LEU A 77 10.05 2.44 8.30
CA LEU A 77 10.42 2.78 9.69
C LEU A 77 11.71 3.58 9.76
N GLN A 78 12.77 3.13 9.09
CA GLN A 78 14.04 3.84 9.05
C GLN A 78 13.89 5.25 8.53
N LEU A 79 13.06 5.44 7.48
CA LEU A 79 12.81 6.76 6.93
C LEU A 79 12.03 7.66 7.90
N ILE A 80 11.08 7.10 8.66
CA ILE A 80 10.36 7.84 9.71
C ILE A 80 11.31 8.27 10.82
N GLU A 81 12.19 7.38 11.26
CA GLU A 81 13.18 7.64 12.31
C GLU A 81 14.21 8.69 11.87
N GLU A 82 14.77 8.54 10.66
CA GLU A 82 15.78 9.45 10.10
C GLU A 82 15.25 10.88 9.89
N LEU A 83 14.02 11.01 9.41
CA LEU A 83 13.46 12.32 9.12
C LEU A 83 12.83 12.95 10.37
N GLY A 84 12.20 12.15 11.22
CA GLY A 84 11.34 12.63 12.30
C GLY A 84 10.05 13.26 11.80
N GLN A 85 9.02 13.28 12.65
CA GLN A 85 7.67 13.72 12.28
C GLN A 85 7.63 15.18 11.79
N GLU A 86 8.36 16.08 12.45
CA GLU A 86 8.41 17.50 12.12
C GLU A 86 8.93 17.78 10.70
N LYS A 87 9.96 17.04 10.27
CA LYS A 87 10.50 17.16 8.92
C LYS A 87 9.54 16.58 7.90
N ILE A 88 8.96 15.41 8.19
CA ILE A 88 8.00 14.73 7.32
C ILE A 88 6.81 15.65 7.02
N LYS A 89 6.29 16.34 8.04
CA LYS A 89 5.17 17.30 7.92
C LYS A 89 5.43 18.41 6.89
N GLN A 90 6.69 18.79 6.70
CA GLN A 90 7.09 19.86 5.77
C GLN A 90 7.41 19.33 4.36
N MET A 91 7.46 18.01 4.18
CA MET A 91 7.83 17.40 2.91
C MET A 91 6.63 17.26 1.98
N THR A 92 6.85 17.63 0.71
CA THR A 92 5.89 17.33 -0.35
C THR A 92 6.18 15.95 -0.93
N GLN A 93 5.20 15.36 -1.62
CA GLN A 93 5.37 14.09 -2.32
C GLN A 93 6.62 14.06 -3.20
N LYS A 94 6.90 15.15 -3.93
CA LYS A 94 8.09 15.28 -4.78
C LYS A 94 9.39 15.23 -3.97
N LYS A 95 9.46 15.98 -2.87
CA LYS A 95 10.65 16.00 -2.00
C LYS A 95 10.90 14.63 -1.36
N THR A 96 9.84 13.94 -0.92
CA THR A 96 9.96 12.60 -0.35
C THR A 96 10.47 11.60 -1.38
N GLN A 97 9.93 11.64 -2.61
CA GLN A 97 10.39 10.77 -3.69
C GLN A 97 11.87 11.03 -4.02
N GLN A 98 12.28 12.30 -4.14
CA GLN A 98 13.68 12.66 -4.39
C GLN A 98 14.63 12.10 -3.32
N TYR A 99 14.28 12.25 -2.04
CA TYR A 99 15.10 11.72 -0.94
C TYR A 99 15.27 10.20 -1.00
N ILE A 100 14.18 9.48 -1.28
CA ILE A 100 14.20 8.02 -1.43
C ILE A 100 15.05 7.61 -2.63
N ASP A 101 14.90 8.29 -3.76
CA ASP A 101 15.65 7.98 -4.98
C ASP A 101 17.16 8.20 -4.77
N GLU A 102 17.55 9.29 -4.09
CA GLU A 102 18.94 9.56 -3.71
C GLU A 102 19.49 8.48 -2.77
N LYS A 103 18.72 8.04 -1.77
CA LYS A 103 19.12 6.98 -0.83
C LYS A 103 19.33 5.65 -1.54
N ASN A 104 18.41 5.28 -2.43
CA ASN A 104 18.51 4.07 -3.24
C ASN A 104 19.68 4.10 -4.23
N LEU A 105 20.00 5.29 -4.77
CA LEU A 105 21.16 5.47 -5.64
C LEU A 105 22.48 5.31 -4.86
N ARG A 106 22.56 5.86 -3.64
CA ARG A 106 23.73 5.72 -2.76
C ARG A 106 23.94 4.29 -2.26
N ALA A 107 22.87 3.53 -2.02
CA ALA A 107 22.97 2.14 -1.58
C ALA A 107 23.46 1.16 -2.68
N ARG A 108 23.50 1.61 -3.94
CA ARG A 108 23.94 0.82 -5.10
C ARG A 108 25.38 1.11 -5.54
N MET A 109 26.05 2.08 -4.93
CA MET A 109 27.46 2.41 -5.14
C MET A 109 28.33 1.72 -4.09
#